data_AF-A0A955Q5Y6-F1
#
_entry.id   AF-A0A955Q5Y6-F1
#
_cell.length_a   1.000
_cell.length_b   1.000
_cell.length_c   1.000
_cell.angle_alpha   90.00
_cell.angle_beta   90.00
_cell.angle_gamma   90.00
#
_symmetry.space_group_name_H-M   'P 1'
#
loop_
_entity.id
_entity.type
_entity.pdbx_description
1 polymer ?
#
loop_
_entity_poly.entity_id
_entity_poly.type
_entity_poly.pdbx_seq_one_letter_code
_entity_poly.pdbx_strand_id
1 'polypeptide(L)'
;GLAYWALGVPFSVFLGALSALLSLVPIGGTALVWGPVAAYLVWTGPIWKGIVMIGIGIGLVGLMDNLLKPFLVGSKADLPVLFLFFASLGGLAYFGFIGLFLGPILLGIAVAVFQIYRENYQAQAGLLVKAESGHPKEPGNPIMK
;
A
#
# COMPACT_ATOMS: atom_id res chain seq x y z
N GLY A 1 0.02 -22.84 -1.74
CA GLY A 1 -0.53 -24.20 -1.54
C GLY A 1 -0.16 -25.11 -2.68
N LEU A 2 -0.85 -24.99 -3.82
CA LEU A 2 -0.63 -25.83 -5.01
C LEU A 2 0.82 -25.82 -5.52
N ALA A 3 1.47 -24.65 -5.56
CA ALA A 3 2.88 -24.55 -5.94
C ALA A 3 3.81 -25.38 -5.03
N TYR A 4 3.61 -25.32 -3.71
CA TYR A 4 4.35 -26.13 -2.75
C TYR A 4 4.14 -27.63 -2.98
N TRP A 5 2.89 -28.03 -3.25
CA TRP A 5 2.53 -29.43 -3.49
C TRP A 5 3.15 -29.95 -4.79
N ALA A 6 3.04 -29.20 -5.89
CA ALA A 6 3.61 -29.56 -7.19
C ALA A 6 5.15 -29.70 -7.15
N LEU A 7 5.83 -28.91 -6.31
CA LEU A 7 7.28 -28.99 -6.12
C LEU A 7 7.70 -30.11 -5.15
N GLY A 8 6.74 -30.76 -4.49
CA GLY A 8 6.99 -31.81 -3.50
C GLY A 8 7.54 -31.26 -2.18
N VAL A 9 7.19 -30.03 -1.82
CA VAL A 9 7.56 -29.45 -0.51
C VAL A 9 6.71 -30.12 0.58
N PRO A 10 7.34 -30.61 1.67
CA PRO A 10 6.61 -31.20 2.79
C PRO A 10 5.69 -30.17 3.44
N PHE A 11 4.61 -30.65 4.07
CA PHE A 11 3.61 -29.79 4.75
C PHE A 11 3.02 -28.69 3.85
N SER A 12 2.82 -29.00 2.56
CA SER A 12 2.40 -28.03 1.52
C SER A 12 1.05 -27.36 1.81
N VAL A 13 0.14 -28.05 2.50
CA VAL A 13 -1.14 -27.48 2.98
C VAL A 13 -0.90 -26.44 4.07
N PHE A 14 -0.05 -26.76 5.06
CA PHE A 14 0.30 -25.85 6.15
C PHE A 14 1.01 -24.59 5.62
N LEU A 15 2.02 -24.75 4.76
CA LEU A 15 2.70 -23.62 4.12
C LEU A 15 1.75 -22.78 3.27
N GLY A 16 0.77 -23.43 2.62
CA GLY A 16 -0.31 -22.77 1.90
C GLY A 16 -1.19 -21.90 2.81
N ALA A 17 -1.65 -22.46 3.93
CA ALA A 17 -2.44 -21.73 4.92
C ALA A 17 -1.64 -20.59 5.55
N LEU A 18 -0.36 -20.82 5.88
CA LEU A 18 0.54 -19.79 6.39
C LEU A 18 0.72 -18.65 5.39
N SER A 19 0.91 -18.98 4.10
CA SER A 19 0.98 -17.96 3.04
C SER A 19 -0.33 -17.17 2.93
N ALA A 20 -1.49 -17.83 3.08
CA ALA A 20 -2.78 -17.16 3.06
C ALA A 20 -2.95 -16.22 4.26
N LEU A 21 -2.58 -16.64 5.46
CA LEU A 21 -2.60 -15.78 6.65
C LEU A 21 -1.66 -14.58 6.49
N LEU A 22 -0.42 -14.81 6.04
CA LEU A 22 0.54 -13.74 5.85
C LEU A 22 0.20 -12.84 4.66
N SER A 23 -0.66 -13.26 3.72
CA SER A 23 -1.15 -12.37 2.64
C SER A 23 -1.94 -11.16 3.16
N LEU A 24 -2.45 -11.24 4.39
CA LEU A 24 -3.06 -10.11 5.09
C LEU A 24 -2.04 -8.99 5.38
N VAL A 25 -0.75 -9.32 5.45
CA VAL A 25 0.33 -8.34 5.62
C VAL A 25 0.56 -7.67 4.27
N PRO A 26 0.27 -6.36 4.14
CA PRO A 26 0.09 -5.72 2.84
C PRO A 26 1.40 -5.45 2.06
N ILE A 27 2.55 -5.98 2.49
CA ILE A 27 3.83 -5.98 1.77
C ILE A 27 4.58 -7.27 2.08
N GLY A 28 4.83 -8.10 1.07
CA GLY A 28 5.78 -9.22 1.15
C GLY A 28 5.44 -10.32 2.17
N GLY A 29 4.22 -10.34 2.73
CA GLY A 29 3.84 -11.33 3.72
C GLY A 29 3.91 -12.76 3.18
N THR A 30 3.43 -12.98 1.97
CA THR A 30 3.59 -14.26 1.25
C THR A 30 5.05 -14.56 0.91
N ALA A 31 5.87 -13.54 0.64
CA ALA A 31 7.31 -13.67 0.34
C ALA A 31 8.14 -14.17 1.53
N LEU A 32 7.71 -13.86 2.76
CA LEU A 32 8.30 -14.43 3.97
C LEU A 32 8.13 -15.95 4.07
N VAL A 33 7.16 -16.53 3.36
CA VAL A 33 6.94 -17.98 3.33
C VAL A 33 7.64 -18.61 2.13
N TRP A 34 7.36 -18.14 0.91
CA TRP A 34 7.90 -18.79 -0.29
C TRP A 34 9.40 -18.57 -0.48
N GLY A 35 9.96 -17.44 0.00
CA GLY A 35 11.38 -17.12 -0.10
C GLY A 35 12.29 -18.14 0.61
N PRO A 36 12.07 -18.39 1.92
CA PRO A 36 12.79 -19.45 2.63
C PRO A 36 12.56 -20.84 2.05
N VAL A 37 11.35 -21.14 1.57
CA VAL A 37 11.06 -22.42 0.91
C VAL A 37 11.85 -22.59 -0.38
N ALA A 38 11.99 -21.54 -1.19
CA ALA A 38 12.81 -21.55 -2.38
C ALA A 38 14.28 -21.76 -2.04
N ALA A 39 14.81 -21.06 -1.04
CA ALA A 39 16.18 -21.25 -0.57
C ALA A 39 16.42 -22.68 -0.07
N TYR A 40 15.47 -23.24 0.68
CA TYR A 40 15.52 -24.63 1.14
C TYR A 40 15.54 -25.62 -0.04
N LEU A 41 14.73 -25.41 -1.07
CA LEU A 41 14.70 -26.25 -2.27
C LEU A 41 16.01 -26.18 -3.07
N VAL A 42 16.67 -25.03 -3.11
CA VAL A 42 17.99 -24.88 -3.75
C VAL A 42 19.07 -25.61 -2.95
N TRP A 43 18.99 -25.60 -1.62
CA TRP A 43 20.01 -26.21 -0.76
C TRP A 43 19.88 -27.73 -0.67
N THR A 44 18.65 -28.23 -0.52
CA THR A 44 18.40 -29.65 -0.22
C THR A 44 17.92 -30.46 -1.42
N GLY A 45 17.39 -29.80 -2.45
CA GLY A 45 16.76 -30.44 -3.59
C GLY A 45 17.42 -30.09 -4.91
N PRO A 46 16.81 -30.52 -6.03
CA PRO A 46 17.22 -30.12 -7.36
C PRO A 46 17.07 -28.60 -7.53
N ILE A 47 18.15 -27.93 -7.95
CA ILE A 47 18.20 -26.48 -8.18
C ILE A 47 17.01 -25.97 -9.03
N TRP A 48 16.59 -26.75 -10.03
CA TRP A 48 15.46 -26.37 -10.89
C TRP A 48 14.16 -26.14 -10.12
N LYS A 49 13.91 -26.88 -9.03
CA LYS A 49 12.71 -26.68 -8.19
C LYS A 49 12.74 -25.34 -7.48
N GLY A 50 13.91 -24.94 -6.99
CA GLY A 50 14.13 -23.63 -6.39
C GLY A 50 13.93 -22.50 -7.40
N ILE A 51 14.47 -22.65 -8.61
CA ILE A 51 14.28 -21.67 -9.69
C ILE A 51 12.80 -21.52 -10.07
N VAL A 52 12.09 -22.64 -10.25
CA VAL A 52 10.63 -22.62 -10.53
C VAL A 52 9.88 -21.94 -9.38
N MET A 53 10.28 -22.20 -8.14
CA MET A 53 9.64 -21.57 -6.97
C MET A 53 9.83 -20.05 -6.94
N ILE A 54 11.05 -19.58 -7.21
CA ILE A 54 11.33 -18.15 -7.34
C ILE A 54 10.53 -17.54 -8.49
N GLY A 55 10.44 -18.23 -9.62
CA GLY A 55 9.64 -17.79 -10.76
C GLY A 55 8.15 -17.65 -10.43
N ILE A 56 7.57 -18.61 -9.71
CA ILE A 56 6.18 -18.54 -9.23
C ILE A 56 6.00 -17.43 -8.19
N GLY A 57 6.96 -17.27 -7.26
CA GLY A 57 6.92 -16.25 -6.22
C GLY A 57 7.02 -14.82 -6.77
N ILE A 58 7.93 -14.56 -7.69
CA ILE A 58 8.08 -13.23 -8.30
C ILE A 58 7.00 -12.99 -9.35
N GLY A 59 6.71 -13.99 -10.18
CA GLY A 59 5.74 -13.90 -11.26
C GLY A 59 4.31 -13.93 -10.73
N LEU A 60 3.83 -15.09 -10.30
CA LEU A 60 2.41 -15.25 -9.94
C LEU A 60 2.05 -14.41 -8.70
N VAL A 61 2.82 -14.52 -7.62
CA VAL A 61 2.50 -13.81 -6.36
C VAL A 61 2.84 -12.32 -6.49
N GLY A 62 4.01 -11.98 -7.03
CA GLY A 62 4.39 -10.60 -7.26
C GLY A 62 3.49 -9.85 -8.24
N LEU A 63 3.03 -10.46 -9.35
CA LEU A 63 2.04 -9.81 -10.22
C LEU A 63 0.69 -9.63 -9.52
N MET A 64 0.21 -10.63 -8.78
CA MET A 64 -1.07 -10.51 -8.06
C MET A 64 -1.00 -9.41 -7.01
N ASP A 65 0.10 -9.31 -6.26
CA ASP A 65 0.23 -8.32 -5.19
C ASP A 65 0.53 -6.89 -5.72
N ASN A 66 1.23 -6.77 -6.86
CA ASN A 66 1.67 -5.47 -7.40
C ASN A 66 0.79 -4.90 -8.52
N LEU A 67 0.05 -5.71 -9.29
CA LEU A 67 -0.85 -5.19 -10.36
C LEU A 67 -2.32 -5.11 -9.95
N LEU A 68 -2.82 -5.96 -9.05
CA LEU A 68 -4.22 -5.80 -8.61
C LEU A 68 -4.41 -4.53 -7.79
N LYS A 69 -3.42 -4.14 -6.98
CA LYS A 69 -3.51 -2.94 -6.13
C LYS A 69 -3.76 -1.66 -6.93
N PRO A 70 -2.98 -1.32 -7.97
CA PRO A 70 -3.24 -0.14 -8.80
C PRO A 70 -4.56 -0.23 -9.58
N PHE A 71 -4.91 -1.42 -10.06
CA PHE A 71 -6.10 -1.64 -10.89
C PHE A 71 -7.42 -1.53 -10.10
N LEU A 72 -7.44 -2.00 -8.84
CA LEU A 72 -8.62 -1.87 -7.97
C LEU A 72 -8.73 -0.50 -7.28
N VAL A 73 -7.60 0.15 -6.95
CA VAL A 73 -7.62 1.30 -6.02
C VAL A 73 -7.62 2.66 -6.72
N GLY A 74 -7.36 2.74 -8.03
CA GLY A 74 -7.59 3.97 -8.81
C GLY A 74 -6.97 5.22 -8.18
N SER A 75 -5.64 5.33 -8.25
CA SER A 75 -4.81 6.51 -7.92
C SER A 75 -5.57 7.77 -7.47
N LYS A 76 -5.89 7.88 -6.17
CA LYS A 76 -6.32 9.13 -5.49
C LYS A 76 -6.43 8.97 -3.96
N ALA A 77 -5.34 8.53 -3.34
CA ALA A 77 -4.93 8.82 -1.96
C ALA A 77 -3.69 7.96 -1.71
N ASP A 78 -2.50 8.54 -1.79
CA ASP A 78 -1.25 7.86 -1.42
C ASP A 78 -1.21 7.68 0.10
N LEU A 79 -2.10 6.85 0.64
CA LEU A 79 -2.02 6.40 2.02
C LEU A 79 -0.90 5.36 2.08
N PRO A 80 0.24 5.66 2.74
CA PRO A 80 1.33 4.72 2.81
C PRO A 80 0.82 3.44 3.48
N VAL A 81 1.16 2.30 2.89
CA VAL A 81 0.67 0.99 3.31
C VAL A 81 0.87 0.72 4.81
N LEU A 82 1.90 1.32 5.40
CA LEU A 82 2.19 1.26 6.82
C LEU A 82 1.05 1.82 7.70
N PHE A 83 0.41 2.91 7.27
CA PHE A 83 -0.74 3.47 7.99
C PHE A 83 -1.95 2.52 7.95
N LEU A 84 -2.21 1.89 6.80
CA LEU A 84 -3.25 0.87 6.68
C LEU A 84 -2.97 -0.30 7.62
N PHE A 85 -1.73 -0.77 7.68
CA PHE A 85 -1.31 -1.85 8.57
C PHE A 85 -1.56 -1.52 10.04
N PHE A 86 -1.08 -0.36 10.50
CA PHE A 86 -1.31 0.07 11.88
C PHE A 86 -2.79 0.34 12.17
N ALA A 87 -3.56 0.86 11.22
CA ALA A 87 -4.99 1.03 11.37
C ALA A 87 -5.72 -0.32 11.52
N SER A 88 -5.37 -1.33 10.71
CA SER A 88 -5.91 -2.69 10.85
C SER A 88 -5.50 -3.34 12.16
N LEU A 89 -4.24 -3.21 12.60
CA LEU A 89 -3.79 -3.75 13.89
C LEU A 89 -4.44 -3.06 15.09
N GLY A 90 -4.53 -1.72 15.06
CA GLY A 90 -5.20 -0.95 16.11
C GLY A 90 -6.70 -1.22 16.15
N GLY A 91 -7.33 -1.35 14.98
CA GLY A 91 -8.71 -1.78 14.86
C GLY A 91 -8.92 -3.20 15.41
N LEU A 92 -8.05 -4.15 15.06
CA LEU A 92 -8.07 -5.51 15.61
C LEU A 92 -7.96 -5.52 17.13
N ALA A 93 -7.08 -4.69 17.70
CA ALA A 93 -6.88 -4.60 19.14
C ALA A 93 -8.12 -4.06 19.89
N TYR A 94 -8.86 -3.10 19.32
CA TYR A 94 -10.02 -2.48 19.98
C TYR A 94 -11.37 -3.13 19.64
N PHE A 95 -11.57 -3.51 18.38
CA PHE A 95 -12.85 -3.98 17.85
C PHE A 95 -12.83 -5.46 17.45
N GLY A 96 -11.73 -6.18 17.73
CA GLY A 96 -11.57 -7.58 17.34
C GLY A 96 -11.53 -7.77 15.83
N PHE A 97 -11.98 -8.92 15.33
CA PHE A 97 -11.89 -9.27 13.91
C PHE A 97 -12.54 -8.23 12.98
N ILE A 98 -13.68 -7.67 13.40
CA ILE A 98 -14.39 -6.60 12.66
C ILE A 98 -13.51 -5.35 12.51
N GLY A 99 -12.68 -5.09 13.52
CA GLY A 99 -11.72 -4.00 13.54
C GLY A 99 -10.68 -4.02 12.43
N LEU A 100 -10.39 -5.18 11.85
CA LEU A 100 -9.47 -5.30 10.73
C LEU A 100 -9.96 -4.50 9.50
N PHE A 101 -11.28 -4.40 9.33
CA PHE A 101 -11.95 -3.60 8.30
C PHE A 101 -12.24 -2.18 8.80
N LEU A 102 -12.73 -2.06 10.04
CA LEU A 102 -13.11 -0.78 10.62
C LEU A 102 -11.94 0.20 10.72
N GLY A 103 -10.74 -0.28 11.05
CA GLY A 103 -9.53 0.54 11.17
C GLY A 103 -9.18 1.28 9.88
N PRO A 104 -8.94 0.59 8.76
CA PRO A 104 -8.67 1.22 7.47
C PRO A 104 -9.78 2.17 6.99
N ILE A 105 -11.04 1.84 7.25
CA ILE A 105 -12.18 2.70 6.88
C ILE A 105 -12.12 4.02 7.66
N LEU A 106 -11.93 3.97 8.98
CA LEU A 106 -11.80 5.15 9.83
C LEU A 106 -10.59 6.00 9.44
N LEU A 107 -9.45 5.36 9.15
CA LEU A 107 -8.27 6.04 8.63
C LEU A 107 -8.56 6.76 7.31
N GLY A 108 -9.24 6.09 6.37
CA GLY A 108 -9.62 6.68 5.09
C GLY A 108 -10.53 7.91 5.25
N ILE A 109 -11.50 7.84 6.17
CA ILE A 109 -12.37 8.99 6.49
C ILE A 109 -11.56 10.14 7.07
N ALA A 110 -10.68 9.88 8.05
CA ALA A 110 -9.86 10.92 8.66
C ALA A 110 -8.99 11.63 7.61
N VAL A 111 -8.35 10.85 6.72
CA VAL A 111 -7.50 11.37 5.65
C VAL A 111 -8.31 12.19 4.65
N ALA A 112 -9.49 11.71 4.26
CA ALA A 112 -10.39 12.46 3.39
C ALA A 112 -10.79 13.82 3.99
N VAL A 113 -11.10 13.86 5.29
CA VAL A 113 -11.41 15.10 6.00
C VAL A 113 -10.21 16.05 5.99
N PHE A 114 -9.00 15.55 6.31
CA PHE A 114 -7.79 16.38 6.26
C PHE A 114 -7.48 16.90 4.86
N GLN A 115 -7.76 16.11 3.82
CA GLN A 115 -7.52 16.48 2.44
C GLN A 115 -8.48 17.58 1.98
N ILE A 116 -9.78 17.45 2.26
CA ILE A 116 -10.80 18.48 2.01
C ILE A 116 -10.46 19.77 2.77
N TYR A 117 -10.05 19.65 4.03
CA TYR A 117 -9.62 20.79 4.83
C TYR A 117 -8.42 21.50 4.17
N ARG A 118 -7.36 20.78 3.79
CA ARG A 118 -6.18 21.38 3.16
C ARG A 118 -6.51 22.09 1.86
N GLU A 119 -7.38 21.51 1.04
CA GLU A 119 -7.79 22.05 -0.26
C GLU A 119 -8.56 23.37 -0.11
N ASN A 120 -9.49 23.45 0.86
CA ASN A 120 -10.25 24.67 1.15
C ASN A 120 -9.36 25.84 1.62
N TYR A 121 -8.33 25.56 2.43
CA TYR A 121 -7.43 26.60 2.95
C TYR A 121 -6.42 27.06 1.89
N GLN A 122 -5.91 26.15 1.05
CA GLN A 122 -5.04 26.55 -0.06
C GLN A 122 -5.79 27.35 -1.13
N ALA A 123 -7.06 27.00 -1.39
CA ALA A 123 -7.91 27.77 -2.29
C ALA A 123 -8.11 29.21 -1.79
N GLN A 124 -8.36 29.41 -0.49
CA GLN A 124 -8.49 30.76 0.08
C GLN A 124 -7.18 31.55 0.05
N ALA A 125 -6.05 30.93 0.41
CA ALA A 125 -4.74 31.58 0.36
C ALA A 125 -4.39 32.07 -1.07
N GLY A 126 -4.72 31.27 -2.10
CA GLY A 126 -4.51 31.67 -3.49
C GLY A 126 -5.38 32.85 -3.94
N LEU A 127 -6.62 32.96 -3.42
CA LEU A 127 -7.52 34.08 -3.73
C LEU A 127 -7.04 35.39 -3.08
N LEU A 128 -6.50 35.34 -1.87
CA LEU A 128 -5.95 36.51 -1.18
C LEU A 128 -4.67 37.02 -1.86
N VAL A 129 -3.76 36.12 -2.26
CA VAL A 129 -2.57 36.49 -3.05
C VAL A 129 -2.96 37.09 -4.41
N LYS A 130 -4.02 36.57 -5.04
CA LYS A 130 -4.55 37.12 -6.30
C LYS A 130 -5.20 38.49 -6.12
N ALA A 131 -5.83 38.74 -4.97
CA ALA A 131 -6.41 40.04 -4.63
C ALA A 131 -5.32 41.09 -4.32
N GLU A 132 -4.25 40.72 -3.61
CA GLU A 132 -3.11 41.62 -3.31
C GLU A 132 -2.26 41.93 -4.55
N SER A 133 -2.06 40.96 -5.45
CA SER A 133 -1.34 41.20 -6.72
C SER A 133 -2.15 41.99 -7.76
N GLY A 134 -3.44 42.25 -7.48
CA GLY A 134 -4.34 43.03 -8.32
C GLY A 134 -4.32 44.55 -8.08
N HIS A 135 -3.37 45.10 -7.31
CA HIS A 135 -3.34 46.54 -7.09
C HIS A 135 -3.10 47.32 -8.41
N PRO A 136 -3.93 48.34 -8.72
CA PRO A 136 -3.76 49.18 -9.90
C PRO A 136 -2.44 49.94 -9.76
N LYS A 137 -1.64 49.97 -10.83
CA LYS A 137 -0.45 50.83 -10.91
C LYS A 137 -0.87 52.25 -10.54
N GLU A 138 -0.30 52.80 -9.47
CA GLU A 138 -0.45 54.21 -9.15
C GLU A 138 -0.14 55.04 -10.40
N PRO A 139 -0.96 56.04 -10.76
CA PRO A 139 -0.62 56.93 -11.85
C PRO A 139 0.68 57.63 -11.48
N GLY A 140 1.69 57.47 -12.34
CA GLY A 140 3.04 57.94 -12.09
C GLY A 140 3.06 59.38 -11.59
N ASN A 141 3.69 59.57 -10.43
CA ASN A 141 4.02 60.87 -9.90
C ASN A 141 4.82 61.64 -10.97
N PRO A 142 4.31 62.77 -11.51
CA PRO A 142 5.08 63.56 -12.44
C PRO A 142 6.18 64.24 -11.63
N ILE A 143 7.40 63.81 -11.92
CA ILE A 143 8.67 64.36 -11.46
C ILE A 143 8.57 65.89 -11.38
N MET A 144 8.57 66.44 -10.16
CA MET A 144 9.00 67.81 -9.94
C MET A 144 10.51 67.85 -10.21
N LYS A 145 10.86 68.40 -11.36
CA LYS A 145 12.20 68.90 -11.68
C LYS A 145 12.48 70.17 -10.89
#